data_AF-A0A6G9H2J8-F1
#
_entry.id   AF-A0A6G9H2J8-F1
#
_cell.length_a   1.000
_cell.length_b   1.000
_cell.length_c   1.000
_cell.angle_alpha   90.00
_cell.angle_beta   90.00
_cell.angle_gamma   90.00
#
_symmetry.space_group_name_H-M   'P 1'
#
loop_
_entity.id
_entity.type
_entity.pdbx_description
1 polymer ?
#
loop_
_entity_poly.entity_id
_entity_poly.type
_entity_poly.pdbx_seq_one_letter_code
_entity_poly.pdbx_strand_id
1 'polypeptide(L)'
;MGSGSRADARNNPGFRGDGVRNRADGLDVFAGWVESLMRRQGYDIDNPRGGGKSKLADDAGVHRAAVSRLLQRQSMPDLETMRRLAAVLGIPLREMLIRSGRLSEEDLPIAVRQQTDPAGPGAGEDSPRLGPEEAARRMGVPPELREIFVKVAKQFLPASS
;
A
#
# COMPACT_ATOMS: atom_id res chain seq x y z
N MET A 1 -59.90 2.99 -26.05
CA MET A 1 -58.64 3.71 -26.31
C MET A 1 -58.35 4.59 -25.10
N GLY A 2 -57.17 4.46 -24.49
CA GLY A 2 -56.75 5.29 -23.35
C GLY A 2 -56.12 4.53 -22.19
N SER A 3 -55.13 3.66 -22.45
CA SER A 3 -54.28 3.07 -21.43
C SER A 3 -53.33 4.15 -20.87
N GLY A 4 -53.52 4.53 -19.61
CA GLY A 4 -52.58 5.37 -18.86
C GLY A 4 -51.82 4.51 -17.86
N SER A 5 -50.73 3.88 -18.30
CA SER A 5 -49.80 3.13 -17.45
C SER A 5 -49.23 4.03 -16.35
N ARG A 6 -49.55 3.72 -15.10
CA ARG A 6 -48.82 4.22 -13.93
C ARG A 6 -47.45 3.56 -13.94
N ALA A 7 -46.43 4.33 -14.28
CA ALA A 7 -45.05 3.89 -14.21
C ALA A 7 -44.63 3.68 -12.75
N ASP A 8 -44.28 2.44 -12.43
CA ASP A 8 -43.50 2.03 -11.27
C ASP A 8 -42.15 2.76 -11.25
N ALA A 9 -42.07 3.89 -10.54
CA ALA A 9 -40.79 4.46 -10.13
C ALA A 9 -40.26 3.68 -8.91
N ARG A 10 -39.72 2.48 -9.16
CA ARG A 10 -38.92 1.75 -8.19
C ARG A 10 -37.61 2.51 -7.96
N ASN A 11 -37.63 3.36 -6.94
CA ASN A 11 -36.44 3.97 -6.37
C ASN A 11 -35.55 2.84 -5.84
N ASN A 12 -34.38 2.62 -6.44
CA ASN A 12 -33.42 1.60 -6.02
C ASN A 12 -32.25 2.27 -5.26
N PRO A 13 -32.30 2.39 -3.92
CA PRO A 13 -31.22 2.95 -3.13
C PRO A 13 -30.19 1.86 -2.76
N GLY A 14 -29.53 1.26 -3.76
CA GLY A 14 -28.60 0.14 -3.52
C GLY A 14 -27.11 0.50 -3.48
N PHE A 15 -26.64 1.46 -4.29
CA PHE A 15 -25.21 1.51 -4.63
C PHE A 15 -24.38 2.59 -3.95
N ARG A 16 -24.96 3.46 -3.11
CA ARG A 16 -24.23 4.58 -2.49
C ARG A 16 -23.69 4.29 -1.08
N GLY A 17 -24.16 3.23 -0.43
CA GLY A 17 -23.84 2.93 0.98
C GLY A 17 -22.70 1.94 1.20
N ASP A 18 -22.47 0.99 0.28
CA ASP A 18 -21.51 -0.11 0.51
C ASP A 18 -20.05 0.32 0.39
N GLY A 19 -19.72 1.20 -0.55
CA GLY A 19 -18.33 1.65 -0.75
C GLY A 19 -17.80 2.53 0.38
N VAL A 20 -18.66 3.30 1.06
CA VAL A 20 -18.26 4.12 2.21
C VAL A 20 -18.05 3.26 3.45
N ARG A 21 -18.93 2.26 3.65
CA ARG A 21 -18.80 1.27 4.72
C ARG A 21 -17.52 0.46 4.57
N ASN A 22 -17.26 -0.09 3.39
CA ASN A 22 -16.05 -0.87 3.13
C ASN A 22 -14.76 -0.05 3.36
N ARG A 23 -14.75 1.24 3.00
CA ARG A 23 -13.62 2.13 3.29
C ARG A 23 -13.45 2.42 4.78
N ALA A 24 -14.55 2.61 5.52
CA ALA A 24 -14.52 2.79 6.97
C ALA A 24 -14.04 1.53 7.67
N ASP A 25 -14.56 0.36 7.29
CA ASP A 25 -14.16 -0.95 7.78
C ASP A 25 -12.65 -1.19 7.53
N GLY A 26 -12.17 -0.86 6.32
CA GLY A 26 -10.75 -0.95 5.99
C GLY A 26 -9.87 -0.02 6.81
N LEU A 27 -10.33 1.20 7.10
CA LEU A 27 -9.62 2.15 7.97
C LEU A 27 -9.58 1.66 9.41
N ASP A 28 -10.67 1.11 9.93
CA ASP A 28 -10.75 0.57 11.29
C ASP A 28 -9.80 -0.62 11.47
N VAL A 29 -9.80 -1.55 10.52
CA VAL A 29 -8.89 -2.71 10.49
C VAL A 29 -7.43 -2.24 10.43
N PHE A 30 -7.11 -1.29 9.55
CA PHE A 30 -5.76 -0.78 9.41
C PHE A 30 -5.28 -0.04 10.66
N ALA A 31 -6.10 0.84 11.23
CA ALA A 31 -5.78 1.57 12.45
C ALA A 31 -5.53 0.62 13.63
N GLY A 32 -6.39 -0.38 13.82
CA GLY A 32 -6.21 -1.39 14.88
C GLY A 32 -4.94 -2.24 14.70
N TRP A 33 -4.57 -2.53 13.45
CA TRP A 33 -3.31 -3.20 13.14
C TRP A 33 -2.08 -2.32 13.47
N VAL A 34 -2.11 -1.04 13.13
CA VAL A 34 -1.04 -0.09 13.49
C VAL A 34 -0.93 0.08 15.00
N GLU A 35 -2.05 0.19 15.72
CA GLU A 35 -2.07 0.21 17.20
C GLU A 35 -1.40 -1.04 17.79
N SER A 36 -1.64 -2.21 17.19
CA SER A 36 -1.03 -3.46 17.61
C SER A 36 0.49 -3.48 17.35
N LEU A 37 0.96 -2.94 16.22
CA LEU A 37 2.39 -2.74 15.94
C LEU A 37 3.04 -1.81 16.96
N MET A 38 2.40 -0.69 17.26
CA MET A 38 2.87 0.27 18.25
C MET A 38 3.06 -0.37 19.63
N ARG A 39 2.07 -1.16 20.09
CA ARG A 39 2.19 -1.88 21.37
C ARG A 39 3.35 -2.89 21.36
N ARG A 40 3.53 -3.64 20.27
CA ARG A 40 4.65 -4.59 20.14
C ARG A 40 6.02 -3.92 20.18
N GLN A 41 6.13 -2.70 19.65
CA GLN A 41 7.34 -1.89 19.68
C GLN A 41 7.52 -1.09 20.99
N GLY A 42 6.62 -1.27 21.98
CA GLY A 42 6.73 -0.64 23.30
C GLY A 42 6.21 0.79 23.39
N TYR A 43 5.45 1.28 22.39
CA TYR A 43 4.80 2.58 22.49
C TYR A 43 3.60 2.51 23.44
N ASP A 44 3.59 3.38 24.44
CA ASP A 44 2.46 3.53 25.38
C ASP A 44 1.35 4.41 24.78
N ILE A 45 0.47 3.76 24.00
CA ILE A 45 -0.61 4.43 23.25
C ILE A 45 -1.93 4.53 24.01
N ASP A 46 -2.07 3.76 25.09
CA ASP A 46 -3.28 3.65 25.91
C ASP A 46 -3.24 4.61 27.12
N ASN A 47 -2.08 5.19 27.41
CA ASN A 47 -1.95 6.22 28.43
C ASN A 47 -2.73 7.50 28.08
N PRO A 48 -3.58 8.00 29.01
CA PRO A 48 -4.39 9.21 28.81
C PRO A 48 -3.57 10.45 28.41
N ARG A 49 -2.29 10.49 28.77
CA ARG A 49 -1.38 11.60 28.44
C ARG A 49 -0.89 11.57 26.98
N GLY A 50 -1.26 10.57 26.19
CA GLY A 50 -1.04 10.54 24.73
C GLY A 50 0.42 10.43 24.29
N GLY A 51 1.33 10.03 25.19
CA GLY A 51 2.78 10.03 24.96
C GLY A 51 3.20 9.14 23.78
N GLY A 52 2.68 7.92 23.68
CA GLY A 52 3.08 6.98 22.62
C GLY A 52 2.72 7.44 21.20
N LYS A 53 1.61 8.16 21.02
CA LYS A 53 1.19 8.67 19.70
C LYS A 53 2.10 9.80 19.22
N SER A 54 2.45 10.71 20.13
CA SER A 54 3.39 11.80 19.85
C SER A 54 4.80 11.27 19.61
N LYS A 55 5.23 10.31 20.44
CA LYS A 55 6.52 9.65 20.30
C LYS A 55 6.67 8.96 18.94
N LEU A 56 5.65 8.21 18.48
CA LEU A 56 5.70 7.59 17.15
C LEU A 56 5.85 8.64 16.04
N ALA A 57 5.10 9.75 16.13
CA ALA A 57 5.17 10.80 15.12
C ALA A 57 6.56 11.44 15.08
N ASP A 58 7.15 11.70 16.25
CA ASP A 58 8.48 12.27 16.39
C ASP A 58 9.55 11.28 15.87
N ASP A 59 9.48 10.00 16.26
CA ASP A 59 10.40 8.94 15.83
C ASP A 59 10.34 8.71 14.31
N ALA A 60 9.14 8.78 13.71
CA ALA A 60 8.96 8.65 12.26
C ALA A 60 9.19 9.96 11.48
N GLY A 61 9.40 11.08 12.16
CA GLY A 61 9.53 12.39 11.54
C GLY A 61 8.30 12.74 10.67
N VAL A 62 7.10 12.44 11.17
CA VAL A 62 5.81 12.74 10.52
C VAL A 62 4.99 13.69 11.37
N HIS A 63 3.97 14.31 10.75
CA HIS A 63 3.10 15.22 11.46
C HIS A 63 2.25 14.47 12.52
N ARG A 64 2.29 14.90 13.79
CA ARG A 64 1.47 14.33 14.87
C ARG A 64 -0.01 14.23 14.52
N ALA A 65 -0.53 15.24 13.83
CA ALA A 65 -1.91 15.25 13.36
C ALA A 65 -2.25 14.10 12.39
N ALA A 66 -1.31 13.66 11.54
CA ALA A 66 -1.54 12.55 10.63
C ALA A 66 -1.65 11.23 11.40
N VAL A 67 -0.76 11.02 12.38
CA VAL A 67 -0.82 9.85 13.29
C VAL A 67 -2.10 9.89 14.12
N SER A 68 -2.45 11.04 14.69
CA SER A 68 -3.69 11.19 15.47
C SER A 68 -4.93 10.86 14.64
N ARG A 69 -5.03 11.39 13.41
CA ARG A 69 -6.16 11.13 12.52
C ARG A 69 -6.28 9.66 12.13
N LEU A 70 -5.16 8.98 11.88
CA LEU A 70 -5.15 7.54 11.63
C LEU A 70 -5.68 6.77 12.85
N LEU A 71 -5.10 7.01 14.03
CA LEU A 71 -5.46 6.28 15.25
C LEU A 71 -6.90 6.60 15.72
N GLN A 72 -7.41 7.78 15.39
CA GLN A 72 -8.80 8.16 15.61
C GLN A 72 -9.74 7.69 14.48
N ARG A 73 -9.25 6.90 13.51
CA ARG A 73 -10.02 6.37 12.39
C ARG A 73 -10.71 7.45 11.54
N GLN A 74 -10.06 8.61 11.42
CA GLN A 74 -10.58 9.76 10.66
C GLN A 74 -10.11 9.77 9.21
N SER A 75 -8.87 9.35 8.94
CA SER A 75 -8.33 9.32 7.57
C SER A 75 -7.18 8.35 7.40
N MET A 76 -7.11 7.72 6.23
CA MET A 76 -5.95 6.93 5.81
C MET A 76 -4.73 7.84 5.58
N PRO A 77 -3.52 7.47 6.01
CA PRO A 77 -2.31 8.23 5.71
C PRO A 77 -2.00 8.24 4.21
N ASP A 78 -1.15 9.19 3.80
CA ASP A 78 -0.54 9.20 2.48
C ASP A 78 0.66 8.24 2.40
N LEU A 79 1.19 8.05 1.19
CA LEU A 79 2.30 7.14 0.93
C LEU A 79 3.57 7.52 1.69
N GLU A 80 3.89 8.81 1.78
CA GLU A 80 5.11 9.27 2.45
C GLU A 80 5.05 9.00 3.96
N THR A 81 3.89 9.25 4.56
CA THR A 81 3.60 8.94 5.95
C THR A 81 3.66 7.43 6.19
N MET A 82 3.04 6.62 5.31
CA MET A 82 3.12 5.16 5.38
C MET A 82 4.56 4.65 5.30
N ARG A 83 5.38 5.21 4.39
CA ARG A 83 6.81 4.86 4.23
C ARG A 83 7.60 5.10 5.52
N ARG A 84 7.41 6.27 6.14
CA ARG A 84 8.10 6.64 7.38
C ARG A 84 7.64 5.80 8.57
N LEU A 85 6.33 5.58 8.69
CA LEU A 85 5.77 4.71 9.73
C LEU A 85 6.26 3.26 9.58
N ALA A 86 6.33 2.73 8.36
CA ALA A 86 6.80 1.38 8.10
C ALA A 86 8.26 1.19 8.55
N ALA A 87 9.13 2.16 8.27
CA ALA A 87 10.52 2.14 8.69
C ALA A 87 10.66 2.09 10.22
N VAL A 88 9.93 2.93 10.95
CA VAL A 88 10.00 2.99 12.42
C VAL A 88 9.34 1.80 13.10
N LEU A 89 8.25 1.29 12.53
CA LEU A 89 7.56 0.11 13.07
C LEU A 89 8.24 -1.20 12.66
N GLY A 90 9.30 -1.15 11.87
CA GLY A 90 10.11 -2.31 11.47
C GLY A 90 9.39 -3.26 10.53
N ILE A 91 8.51 -2.75 9.68
CA ILE A 91 7.76 -3.57 8.71
C ILE A 91 8.10 -3.18 7.26
N PRO A 92 8.04 -4.12 6.30
CA PRO A 92 8.19 -3.79 4.90
C PRO A 92 7.08 -2.83 4.42
N LEU A 93 7.43 -1.81 3.62
CA LEU A 93 6.45 -0.89 3.03
C LEU A 93 5.38 -1.63 2.21
N ARG A 94 5.74 -2.72 1.54
CA ARG A 94 4.76 -3.56 0.81
C ARG A 94 3.65 -4.07 1.74
N GLU A 95 4.02 -4.60 2.91
CA GLU A 95 3.05 -5.07 3.91
C GLU A 95 2.17 -3.91 4.42
N MET A 96 2.77 -2.75 4.67
CA MET A 96 2.03 -1.53 5.04
C MET A 96 0.98 -1.16 3.98
N LEU A 97 1.35 -1.18 2.69
CA LEU A 97 0.46 -0.83 1.59
C LEU A 97 -0.66 -1.85 1.41
N ILE A 98 -0.35 -3.14 1.52
CA ILE A 98 -1.34 -4.21 1.43
C ILE A 98 -2.36 -4.12 2.57
N ARG A 99 -1.87 -3.96 3.80
CA ARG A 99 -2.73 -3.81 4.98
C ARG A 99 -3.61 -2.57 4.93
N SER A 100 -3.15 -1.51 4.26
CA SER A 100 -3.94 -0.30 4.03
C SER A 100 -4.96 -0.43 2.89
N GLY A 101 -4.95 -1.55 2.14
CA GLY A 101 -5.79 -1.76 0.96
C GLY A 101 -5.37 -0.92 -0.27
N ARG A 102 -4.22 -0.25 -0.23
CA ARG A 102 -3.67 0.55 -1.33
C ARG A 102 -2.97 -0.30 -2.39
N LEU A 103 -2.69 -1.55 -2.06
CA LEU A 103 -1.95 -2.50 -2.88
C LEU A 103 -2.56 -3.89 -2.67
N SER A 104 -2.76 -4.65 -3.72
CA SER A 104 -3.07 -6.08 -3.64
C SER A 104 -1.79 -6.91 -3.59
N GLU A 105 -1.86 -8.15 -3.11
CA GLU A 105 -0.69 -9.04 -3.15
C GLU A 105 -0.21 -9.33 -4.58
N GLU A 106 -1.14 -9.29 -5.52
CA GLU A 106 -0.96 -9.58 -6.95
C GLU A 106 -0.28 -8.42 -7.69
N ASP A 107 -0.42 -7.19 -7.19
CA ASP A 107 0.14 -5.98 -7.83
C ASP A 107 1.68 -5.94 -7.79
N LEU A 108 2.27 -6.59 -6.78
CA LEU A 108 3.73 -6.71 -6.62
C LEU A 108 4.08 -8.15 -6.22
N PRO A 109 4.14 -9.09 -7.19
CA PRO A 109 4.55 -10.46 -6.93
C PRO A 109 6.02 -10.46 -6.48
N ILE A 110 6.24 -10.80 -5.21
CA ILE A 110 7.60 -10.94 -4.69
C ILE A 110 8.21 -12.17 -5.37
N ALA A 111 9.22 -11.98 -6.20
CA ALA A 111 10.14 -13.06 -6.50
C ALA A 111 10.82 -13.42 -5.16
N VAL A 112 10.37 -14.50 -4.53
CA VAL A 112 10.87 -14.95 -3.24
C VAL A 112 12.36 -15.27 -3.38
N ARG A 113 13.20 -14.27 -3.12
CA ARG A 113 14.54 -14.52 -2.61
C ARG A 113 14.37 -14.71 -1.13
N GLN A 114 14.44 -15.97 -0.69
CA GLN A 114 14.54 -16.33 0.70
C GLN A 114 15.63 -15.46 1.33
N GLN A 115 15.21 -14.51 2.17
CA GLN A 115 16.12 -13.83 3.09
C GLN A 115 16.41 -14.81 4.22
N THR A 116 17.29 -15.76 3.93
CA THR A 116 18.04 -16.52 4.91
C THR A 116 19.49 -16.26 4.54
N ASP A 117 20.11 -15.26 5.18
CA ASP A 117 21.40 -15.40 5.87
C ASP A 117 21.98 -14.05 6.31
N PRO A 118 22.57 -13.95 7.51
CA PRO A 118 23.26 -12.76 8.00
C PRO A 118 24.72 -12.73 7.50
N ALA A 119 25.20 -11.52 7.19
CA ALA A 119 26.61 -11.12 7.10
C ALA A 119 27.54 -11.87 6.10
N GLY A 120 27.76 -11.25 4.93
CA GLY A 120 28.94 -11.47 4.08
C GLY A 120 29.19 -10.25 3.17
N PRO A 121 30.42 -9.70 3.08
CA PRO A 121 30.72 -8.61 2.16
C PRO A 121 30.86 -9.17 0.75
N GLY A 122 29.76 -9.20 0.02
CA GLY A 122 29.72 -9.67 -1.38
C GLY A 122 28.37 -9.57 -2.09
N ALA A 123 27.34 -9.00 -1.47
CA ALA A 123 25.99 -8.93 -2.04
C ALA A 123 25.79 -7.74 -3.02
N GLY A 124 26.77 -7.49 -3.87
CA GLY A 124 26.62 -6.67 -5.07
C GLY A 124 26.83 -7.57 -6.28
N GLU A 125 25.93 -7.50 -7.26
CA GLU A 125 25.95 -8.29 -8.50
C GLU A 125 25.40 -9.71 -8.35
N ASP A 126 24.07 -9.84 -8.41
CA ASP A 126 23.38 -10.93 -9.15
C ASP A 126 21.88 -10.94 -8.86
N SER A 127 21.23 -9.79 -8.64
CA SER A 127 19.80 -9.72 -8.97
C SER A 127 19.67 -10.00 -10.46
N PRO A 128 18.88 -11.01 -10.91
CA PRO A 128 18.68 -11.25 -12.33
C PRO A 128 18.09 -9.96 -12.88
N ARG A 129 18.91 -9.19 -13.61
CA ARG A 129 18.47 -7.94 -14.20
C ARG A 129 17.35 -8.31 -15.15
N LEU A 130 16.12 -7.95 -14.78
CA LEU A 130 14.94 -8.31 -15.56
C LEU A 130 15.07 -7.64 -16.94
N GLY A 131 15.22 -8.45 -18.00
CA GLY A 131 15.37 -7.92 -19.35
C GLY A 131 14.14 -7.12 -19.80
N PRO A 132 14.27 -6.12 -20.69
CA PRO A 132 13.15 -5.34 -21.21
C PRO A 132 11.98 -6.17 -21.73
N GLU A 133 12.29 -7.28 -22.40
CA GLU A 133 11.35 -8.22 -22.99
C GLU A 133 10.52 -8.94 -21.90
N GLU A 134 11.19 -9.30 -20.80
CA GLU A 134 10.55 -9.94 -19.65
C GLU A 134 9.73 -8.92 -18.83
N ALA A 135 10.20 -7.68 -18.72
CA ALA A 135 9.47 -6.58 -18.11
C ALA A 135 8.14 -6.33 -18.84
N ALA A 136 8.18 -6.22 -20.17
CA ALA A 136 6.99 -5.98 -20.99
C ALA A 136 5.90 -7.05 -20.75
N ARG A 137 6.33 -8.31 -20.63
CA ARG A 137 5.42 -9.44 -20.38
C ARG A 137 4.77 -9.34 -19.00
N ARG A 138 5.55 -9.05 -17.96
CA ARG A 138 5.06 -8.96 -16.57
C ARG A 138 4.16 -7.76 -16.33
N MET A 139 4.38 -6.66 -17.04
CA MET A 139 3.52 -5.47 -16.97
C MET A 139 2.25 -5.58 -17.83
N GLY A 140 2.02 -6.72 -18.48
CA GLY A 140 0.82 -6.93 -19.29
C GLY A 140 0.81 -6.11 -20.58
N VAL A 141 1.98 -5.73 -21.12
CA VAL A 141 2.05 -5.03 -22.41
C VAL A 141 1.50 -5.95 -23.51
N PRO A 142 0.50 -5.48 -24.30
CA PRO A 142 -0.07 -6.25 -25.41
C PRO A 142 1.02 -6.74 -26.36
N PRO A 143 0.95 -7.99 -26.89
CA PRO A 143 1.99 -8.56 -27.75
C PRO A 143 2.46 -7.64 -28.88
N GLU A 144 1.53 -6.95 -29.52
CA GLU A 144 1.75 -5.99 -30.60
C GLU A 144 2.49 -4.72 -30.17
N LEU A 145 2.49 -4.37 -28.88
CA LEU A 145 3.18 -3.22 -28.32
C LEU A 145 4.52 -3.57 -27.66
N ARG A 146 4.84 -4.87 -27.49
CA ARG A 146 6.06 -5.29 -26.79
C ARG A 146 7.34 -4.85 -27.47
N GLU A 147 7.40 -4.88 -28.80
CA GLU A 147 8.57 -4.43 -29.55
C GLU A 147 8.83 -2.94 -29.33
N ILE A 148 7.77 -2.13 -29.36
CA ILE A 148 7.84 -0.67 -29.11
C ILE A 148 8.29 -0.42 -27.66
N PHE A 149 7.69 -1.12 -26.70
CA PHE A 149 8.07 -1.03 -25.29
C PHE A 149 9.57 -1.32 -25.10
N VAL A 150 10.06 -2.44 -25.66
CA VAL A 150 11.46 -2.87 -25.56
C VAL A 150 12.40 -1.84 -26.18
N LYS A 151 12.04 -1.32 -27.37
CA LYS A 151 12.82 -0.31 -28.07
C LYS A 151 12.97 0.96 -27.23
N VAL A 152 11.89 1.44 -26.63
CA VAL A 152 11.91 2.63 -25.76
C VAL A 152 12.68 2.35 -24.47
N ALA A 153 12.40 1.24 -23.79
CA ALA A 153 13.05 0.88 -22.54
C ALA A 153 14.57 0.75 -22.66
N LYS A 154 15.07 0.17 -23.76
CA LYS A 154 16.51 0.05 -24.04
C LYS A 154 17.24 1.40 -24.12
N GLN A 155 16.55 2.49 -24.47
CA GLN A 155 17.15 3.84 -24.51
C GLN A 155 17.51 4.37 -23.11
N PHE A 156 16.85 3.86 -22.07
CA PHE A 156 17.05 4.27 -20.68
C PHE A 156 17.93 3.30 -19.89
N LEU A 157 18.34 2.18 -20.48
CA LEU A 157 19.24 1.24 -19.83
C LEU A 157 20.69 1.67 -20.02
N PRO A 158 21.53 1.57 -18.97
CA PRO A 158 22.96 1.78 -19.12
C PRO A 158 23.50 0.77 -20.15
N ALA A 159 24.39 1.22 -21.04
CA ALA A 159 25.07 0.34 -21.96
C ALA A 159 25.77 -0.75 -21.15
N SER A 160 25.41 -2.01 -21.38
CA SER A 160 26.10 -3.16 -20.80
C SER A 160 27.58 -3.07 -21.22
N SER A 161 28.45 -2.66 -20.29
CA SER A 161 29.90 -2.82 -20.41
C SER A 161 30.30 -4.22 -19.99
#